data_AF-A0AAQ0ENG4-F1
#
_entry.id   AF-A0AAQ0ENG4-F1
#
_cell.length_a   1.000
_cell.length_b   1.000
_cell.length_c   1.000
_cell.angle_alpha   90.00
_cell.angle_beta   90.00
_cell.angle_gamma   90.00
#
_symmetry.space_group_name_H-M   'P 1'
#
loop_
_entity.id
_entity.type
_entity.pdbx_description
1 polymer ?
#
loop_
_entity_poly.entity_id
_entity_poly.type
_entity_poly.pdbx_seq_one_letter_code
_entity_poly.pdbx_strand_id
1 'polypeptide(L)'
;MFKLIKSAFFLVCCVLGYFWMKKESIVEQWLSQQLRTQVTIGNISPRLSRTKIRHLCIHNPIPSDKYPYAVEVEYVTLKYSLITMLLSKKIDISDILFQGTSLTVFPCEGSAKTNWSFFWENFINSSNDPTHFLRGESSIETTPVFIKRCICTNTRVCGIKNNYKEIPNTPVPSLEFRGSLSLSPLPTLGETARYLLYLIVEESFYHANVSGDIARPLAKQARAYFNSSLSEDSYVRKRGTFSPNQTNELENFMKELLFR
;
A
#
# COMPACT_ATOMS: atom_id res chain seq x y z
N MET A 1 9.59 45.88 14.47
CA MET A 1 9.96 44.54 13.94
C MET A 1 10.04 43.44 15.01
N PHE A 2 10.74 43.63 16.13
CA PHE A 2 10.97 42.55 17.13
C PHE A 2 9.68 41.94 17.74
N LYS A 3 8.64 42.74 17.97
CA LYS A 3 7.33 42.26 18.46
C LYS A 3 6.60 41.37 17.44
N LEU A 4 6.66 41.72 16.15
CA LEU A 4 6.05 40.93 15.06
C LEU A 4 6.76 39.59 14.88
N ILE A 5 8.10 39.56 14.95
CA ILE A 5 8.89 38.33 14.85
C ILE A 5 8.59 37.39 16.03
N LYS A 6 8.48 37.92 17.26
CA LYS A 6 8.10 37.13 18.44
C LYS A 6 6.68 36.55 18.32
N SER A 7 5.73 37.34 17.82
CA SER A 7 4.36 36.87 17.59
C SER A 7 4.29 35.78 16.52
N ALA A 8 5.02 35.94 15.41
CA ALA A 8 5.09 34.94 14.35
C ALA A 8 5.75 33.64 14.85
N PHE A 9 6.84 33.74 15.61
CA PHE A 9 7.49 32.59 16.21
C PHE A 9 6.56 31.84 17.17
N PHE A 10 5.87 32.55 18.06
CA PHE A 10 4.92 31.93 18.98
C PHE A 10 3.78 31.22 18.24
N LEU A 11 3.26 31.83 17.18
CA LEU A 11 2.21 31.24 16.35
C LEU A 11 2.70 29.96 15.66
N VAL A 12 3.92 29.96 15.09
CA VAL A 12 4.53 28.76 14.51
C VAL A 12 4.71 27.68 15.57
N CYS A 13 5.18 28.02 16.77
CA CYS A 13 5.30 27.06 17.88
C CYS A 13 3.94 26.48 18.29
N CYS A 14 2.89 27.30 18.35
CA CYS A 14 1.53 26.83 18.64
C CYS A 14 1.01 25.87 17.56
N VAL A 15 1.24 26.17 16.28
CA VAL A 15 0.84 25.29 15.16
C VAL A 15 1.61 23.97 15.21
N LEU A 16 2.92 24.02 15.44
CA LEU A 16 3.75 22.81 15.58
C LEU A 16 3.33 21.98 16.80
N GLY A 17 3.04 22.63 17.93
CA GLY A 17 2.53 21.98 19.14
C GLY A 17 1.18 21.31 18.90
N TYR A 18 0.26 22.00 18.23
CA TYR A 18 -1.04 21.45 17.85
C TYR A 18 -0.89 20.22 16.95
N PHE A 19 -0.06 20.32 15.90
CA PHE A 19 0.22 19.19 15.01
C PHE A 19 0.83 18.02 15.78
N TRP A 20 1.76 18.28 16.70
CA TRP A 20 2.38 17.24 17.52
C TRP A 20 1.39 16.48 18.40
N MET A 21 0.38 17.18 18.92
CA MET A 21 -0.68 16.60 19.75
C MET A 21 -1.76 15.87 18.92
N LYS A 22 -1.96 16.25 17.65
CA LYS A 22 -3.07 15.74 16.81
C LYS A 22 -2.63 14.87 15.63
N LYS A 23 -1.33 14.65 15.43
CA LYS A 23 -0.78 13.89 14.30
C LYS A 23 -1.43 12.52 14.10
N GLU A 24 -1.73 11.76 15.16
CA GLU A 24 -2.41 10.47 15.07
C GLU A 24 -3.79 10.64 14.42
N SER A 25 -4.64 11.49 15.01
CA SER A 25 -6.01 11.73 14.52
C SER A 25 -6.05 12.31 13.10
N ILE A 26 -5.06 13.14 12.73
CA ILE A 26 -4.95 13.68 11.37
C ILE A 26 -4.68 12.55 10.36
N VAL A 27 -3.74 11.66 10.68
CA VAL A 27 -3.41 10.54 9.78
C VAL A 27 -4.54 9.50 9.75
N GLU A 28 -5.19 9.23 10.88
CA GLU A 28 -6.39 8.39 10.95
C GLU A 28 -7.49 8.92 10.04
N GLN A 29 -7.82 10.21 10.16
CA GLN A 29 -8.89 10.84 9.37
C GLN A 29 -8.55 10.83 7.87
N TRP A 30 -7.31 11.15 7.50
CA TRP A 30 -6.87 11.12 6.11
C TRP A 30 -6.93 9.70 5.53
N LEU A 31 -6.38 8.69 6.21
CA LEU A 31 -6.46 7.29 5.75
C LEU A 31 -7.91 6.79 5.70
N SER A 32 -8.73 7.15 6.69
CA SER A 32 -10.13 6.74 6.72
C SER A 32 -10.92 7.30 5.54
N GLN A 33 -10.64 8.54 5.13
CA GLN A 33 -11.23 9.15 3.95
C GLN A 33 -10.79 8.44 2.66
N GLN A 34 -9.50 8.12 2.52
CA GLN A 34 -8.95 7.44 1.34
C GLN A 34 -9.47 5.99 1.21
N LEU A 35 -9.61 5.28 2.35
CA LEU A 35 -10.03 3.88 2.38
C LEU A 35 -11.56 3.70 2.50
N ARG A 36 -12.30 4.78 2.78
CA ARG A 36 -13.74 4.76 3.11
C ARG A 36 -14.10 3.75 4.21
N THR A 37 -13.20 3.56 5.16
CA THR A 37 -13.36 2.69 6.33
C THR A 37 -12.68 3.34 7.53
N GLN A 38 -13.03 2.91 8.74
CA GLN A 38 -12.39 3.41 9.95
C GLN A 38 -10.94 2.92 10.03
N VAL A 39 -10.03 3.86 10.31
CA VAL A 39 -8.61 3.57 10.56
C VAL A 39 -8.27 4.03 11.97
N THR A 40 -7.51 3.20 12.67
CA THR A 40 -6.98 3.52 14.00
C THR A 40 -5.46 3.44 13.99
N ILE A 41 -4.83 4.41 14.65
CA ILE A 41 -3.38 4.56 14.76
C ILE A 41 -3.04 4.77 16.23
N GLY A 42 -2.23 3.88 16.79
CA GLY A 42 -1.83 3.97 18.20
C GLY A 42 -0.90 5.15 18.49
N ASN A 43 0.29 5.16 17.87
CA ASN A 43 1.29 6.21 18.14
C ASN A 43 2.18 6.45 16.92
N ILE A 44 2.36 7.73 16.56
CA ILE A 44 3.31 8.17 15.55
C ILE A 44 4.51 8.81 16.23
N SER A 45 5.69 8.23 16.05
CA SER A 45 6.96 8.75 16.57
C SER A 45 7.81 9.26 15.41
N PRO A 46 7.64 10.53 15.00
CA PRO A 46 8.45 11.11 13.93
C PRO A 46 9.84 11.50 14.45
N ARG A 47 10.85 11.28 13.62
CA ARG A 47 12.25 11.72 13.77
C ARG A 47 12.73 12.33 12.45
N LEU A 48 13.88 12.98 12.48
CA LEU A 48 14.43 13.69 11.32
C LEU A 48 14.71 12.81 10.09
N SER A 49 14.97 11.52 10.29
CA SER A 49 15.27 10.57 9.21
C SER A 49 14.38 9.33 9.21
N ARG A 50 13.40 9.28 10.11
CA ARG A 50 12.58 8.10 10.34
C ARG A 50 11.27 8.46 11.02
N THR A 51 10.16 7.91 10.56
CA THR A 51 8.91 7.87 11.34
C THR A 51 8.59 6.43 11.70
N LYS A 52 8.21 6.18 12.96
CA LYS A 52 7.69 4.88 13.40
C LYS A 52 6.23 5.04 13.79
N ILE A 53 5.34 4.28 13.16
CA ILE A 53 3.93 4.17 13.50
C ILE A 53 3.74 2.85 14.23
N ARG A 54 3.02 2.88 15.36
CA ARG A 54 2.66 1.69 16.15
C ARG A 54 1.16 1.45 16.05
N HIS A 55 0.75 0.20 15.92
CA HIS A 55 -0.65 -0.24 15.87
C HIS A 55 -1.45 0.53 14.82
N LEU A 56 -1.24 0.20 13.56
CA LEU A 56 -2.07 0.68 12.45
C LEU A 56 -3.14 -0.39 12.16
N CYS A 57 -4.41 -0.05 12.34
CA CYS A 57 -5.52 -0.95 12.09
C CYS A 57 -6.49 -0.36 11.07
N ILE A 58 -6.80 -1.12 10.03
CA ILE A 58 -7.86 -0.83 9.05
C ILE A 58 -9.04 -1.72 9.40
N HIS A 59 -10.18 -1.13 9.73
CA HIS A 59 -11.36 -1.88 10.14
C HIS A 59 -12.00 -2.58 8.96
N ASN A 60 -12.63 -3.73 9.24
CA ASN A 60 -13.52 -4.34 8.27
C ASN A 60 -14.73 -3.43 8.03
N PRO A 61 -15.21 -3.34 6.78
CA PRO A 61 -16.40 -2.55 6.45
C PRO A 61 -17.66 -3.13 7.10
N ILE A 62 -17.67 -4.44 7.33
CA ILE A 62 -18.72 -5.14 8.06
C ILE A 62 -18.18 -5.44 9.47
N PRO A 63 -18.88 -5.01 10.53
CA PRO A 63 -18.44 -5.25 11.90
C PRO A 63 -18.45 -6.74 12.23
N SER A 64 -17.39 -7.21 12.88
CA SER A 64 -17.26 -8.59 13.37
C SER A 64 -16.49 -8.58 14.68
N ASP A 65 -17.04 -9.23 15.71
CA ASP A 65 -16.37 -9.34 17.01
C ASP A 65 -15.10 -10.21 16.93
N LYS A 66 -15.14 -11.25 16.09
CA LYS A 66 -13.99 -12.16 15.90
C LYS A 66 -12.91 -11.55 15.00
N TYR A 67 -13.32 -10.78 14.00
CA TYR A 67 -12.42 -10.20 13.01
C TYR A 67 -12.70 -8.70 12.81
N PRO A 68 -12.34 -7.85 13.78
CA PRO A 68 -12.64 -6.42 13.72
C PRO A 68 -11.84 -5.67 12.64
N TYR A 69 -10.65 -6.18 12.28
CA TYR A 69 -9.72 -5.52 11.38
C TYR A 69 -9.50 -6.32 10.09
N ALA A 70 -9.50 -5.63 8.96
CA ALA A 70 -9.03 -6.14 7.67
C ALA A 70 -7.49 -6.20 7.63
N VAL A 71 -6.85 -5.18 8.19
CA VAL A 71 -5.39 -5.08 8.33
C VAL A 71 -5.08 -4.66 9.75
N GLU A 72 -4.14 -5.35 10.37
CA GLU A 72 -3.52 -4.92 11.61
C GLU A 72 -2.00 -4.97 11.43
N VAL A 73 -1.32 -3.89 11.78
CA VAL A 73 0.14 -3.81 11.72
C VAL A 73 0.67 -3.36 13.08
N GLU A 74 1.53 -4.19 13.68
CA GLU A 74 2.20 -3.84 14.94
C GLU A 74 3.09 -2.60 14.76
N TYR A 75 3.93 -2.60 13.72
CA TYR A 75 4.85 -1.51 13.44
C TYR A 75 5.00 -1.21 11.94
N VAL A 76 4.89 0.07 11.59
CA VAL A 76 5.34 0.61 10.30
C VAL A 76 6.52 1.53 10.56
N THR A 77 7.64 1.30 9.89
CA THR A 77 8.78 2.21 9.90
C THR A 77 8.98 2.81 8.52
N LEU A 78 8.93 4.14 8.44
CA LEU A 78 9.28 4.92 7.26
C LEU A 78 10.68 5.49 7.48
N LYS A 79 11.60 5.23 6.55
CA LYS A 79 12.92 5.88 6.51
C LYS A 79 12.96 6.86 5.35
N TYR A 80 13.47 8.05 5.61
CA TYR A 80 13.56 9.14 4.63
C TYR A 80 14.68 10.10 5.06
N SER A 81 14.98 11.08 4.22
CA SER A 81 15.82 12.21 4.63
C SER A 81 15.06 13.50 4.36
N LEU A 82 14.73 14.23 5.43
CA LEU A 82 14.00 15.50 5.33
C LEU A 82 14.76 16.51 4.47
N ILE A 83 16.09 16.52 4.55
CA ILE A 83 16.94 17.43 3.77
C ILE A 83 16.74 17.16 2.28
N THR A 84 16.80 15.89 1.85
CA THR A 84 16.58 15.53 0.44
C THR A 84 15.14 15.78 -0.01
N MET A 85 14.14 15.57 0.86
CA MET A 85 12.74 15.86 0.53
C MET A 85 12.50 17.36 0.32
N LEU A 86 13.05 18.21 1.19
CA LEU A 86 12.96 19.67 1.07
C LEU A 86 13.61 20.19 -0.22
N LEU A 87 14.76 19.62 -0.60
CA LEU A 87 15.49 20.04 -1.81
C LEU A 87 14.84 19.54 -3.10
N SER A 88 14.26 18.34 -3.10
CA SER A 88 13.77 17.68 -4.31
C SER A 88 12.30 17.98 -4.65
N LYS A 89 11.58 18.71 -3.79
CA LYS A 89 10.14 19.01 -3.91
C LYS A 89 9.27 17.75 -4.15
N LYS A 90 9.76 16.59 -3.74
CA LYS A 90 9.07 15.30 -3.81
C LYS A 90 9.25 14.55 -2.49
N ILE A 91 8.34 13.61 -2.22
CA ILE A 91 8.47 12.72 -1.08
C ILE A 91 9.34 11.53 -1.50
N ASP A 92 10.59 11.49 -1.02
CA ASP A 92 11.54 10.40 -1.27
C ASP A 92 11.70 9.55 0.00
N ILE A 93 11.11 8.35 -0.04
CA ILE A 93 11.14 7.36 1.03
C ILE A 93 12.11 6.25 0.64
N SER A 94 13.14 6.03 1.46
CA SER A 94 14.14 5.00 1.19
C SER A 94 13.64 3.60 1.52
N ASP A 95 13.07 3.42 2.72
CA ASP A 95 12.52 2.14 3.15
C ASP A 95 11.17 2.35 3.83
N ILE A 96 10.20 1.51 3.50
CA ILE A 96 9.04 1.21 4.33
C ILE A 96 9.21 -0.20 4.90
N LEU A 97 9.07 -0.36 6.21
CA LEU A 97 9.14 -1.66 6.87
C LEU A 97 7.85 -1.90 7.63
N PHE A 98 7.06 -2.87 7.17
CA PHE A 98 5.92 -3.43 7.89
C PHE A 98 6.39 -4.63 8.72
N GLN A 99 6.09 -4.61 10.02
CA GLN A 99 6.43 -5.69 10.95
C GLN A 99 5.16 -6.13 11.69
N GLY A 100 4.92 -7.45 11.72
CA GLY A 100 3.75 -8.01 12.39
C GLY A 100 2.47 -7.58 11.71
N THR A 101 2.34 -7.91 10.42
CA THR A 101 1.13 -7.58 9.63
C THR A 101 0.17 -8.75 9.64
N SER A 102 -1.05 -8.55 10.11
CA SER A 102 -2.15 -9.50 10.01
C SER A 102 -3.13 -9.03 8.96
N LEU A 103 -3.38 -9.86 7.96
CA LEU A 103 -4.38 -9.62 6.92
C LEU A 103 -5.56 -10.56 7.13
N THR A 104 -6.74 -10.00 7.32
CA THR A 104 -7.95 -10.77 7.54
C THR A 104 -8.78 -10.83 6.27
N VAL A 105 -9.16 -12.03 5.88
CA VAL A 105 -10.14 -12.28 4.83
C VAL A 105 -11.49 -12.49 5.49
N PHE A 106 -12.49 -11.72 5.11
CA PHE A 106 -13.83 -11.86 5.66
C PHE A 106 -14.86 -11.88 4.53
N PRO A 107 -15.79 -12.85 4.49
CA PRO A 107 -16.77 -12.92 3.42
C PRO A 107 -17.80 -11.81 3.56
N CYS A 108 -18.24 -11.25 2.43
CA CYS A 108 -19.39 -10.36 2.39
C CYS A 108 -20.67 -11.18 2.21
N GLU A 109 -21.66 -11.00 3.08
CA GLU A 109 -22.91 -11.77 3.06
C GLU A 109 -23.57 -11.78 1.68
N GLY A 110 -24.02 -12.96 1.23
CA GLY A 110 -24.74 -13.13 -0.03
C GLY A 110 -23.89 -13.01 -1.30
N SER A 111 -22.56 -12.96 -1.21
CA SER A 111 -21.68 -12.82 -2.38
C SER A 111 -20.46 -13.75 -2.33
N ALA A 112 -19.86 -14.01 -3.50
CA ALA A 112 -18.55 -14.64 -3.60
C ALA A 112 -17.39 -13.65 -3.38
N LYS A 113 -17.65 -12.47 -2.83
CA LYS A 113 -16.68 -11.41 -2.60
C LYS A 113 -16.27 -11.36 -1.14
N THR A 114 -15.05 -10.90 -0.89
CA THR A 114 -14.54 -10.65 0.46
C THR A 114 -14.56 -9.16 0.79
N ASN A 115 -14.28 -8.81 2.04
CA ASN A 115 -13.97 -7.45 2.49
C ASN A 115 -12.97 -6.74 1.56
N TRP A 116 -12.04 -7.47 0.94
CA TRP A 116 -11.06 -6.91 -0.01
C TRP A 116 -11.67 -6.41 -1.30
N SER A 117 -12.70 -7.08 -1.82
CA SER A 117 -13.47 -6.57 -2.96
C SER A 117 -14.06 -5.18 -2.69
N PHE A 118 -14.54 -4.92 -1.48
CA PHE A 118 -15.05 -3.60 -1.10
C PHE A 118 -13.93 -2.54 -1.14
N PHE A 119 -12.76 -2.86 -0.60
CA PHE A 119 -11.61 -1.95 -0.66
C PHE A 119 -11.17 -1.67 -2.10
N TRP A 120 -11.12 -2.70 -2.96
CA TRP A 120 -10.73 -2.53 -4.35
C TRP A 120 -11.74 -1.72 -5.17
N GLU A 121 -13.04 -1.94 -4.98
CA GLU A 121 -14.09 -1.15 -5.62
C GLU A 121 -13.95 0.33 -5.26
N ASN A 122 -13.69 0.64 -3.99
CA ASN A 122 -13.46 2.01 -3.55
C ASN A 122 -12.21 2.62 -4.20
N PHE A 123 -11.12 1.86 -4.34
CA PHE A 123 -9.90 2.37 -4.98
C PHE A 123 -10.05 2.61 -6.47
N ILE A 124 -10.73 1.72 -7.19
CA ILE A 124 -10.96 1.85 -8.62
C ILE A 124 -11.93 3.00 -8.91
N ASN A 125 -13.02 3.11 -8.14
CA ASN A 125 -14.03 4.13 -8.41
C ASN A 125 -13.54 5.54 -8.01
N SER A 126 -12.68 5.65 -6.99
CA SER A 126 -12.09 6.94 -6.59
C SER A 126 -11.20 7.59 -7.66
N SER A 127 -10.67 6.85 -8.64
CA SER A 127 -9.88 7.44 -9.73
C SER A 127 -10.73 8.11 -10.81
N ASN A 128 -12.04 7.86 -10.83
CA ASN A 128 -12.96 8.32 -11.87
C ASN A 128 -13.88 9.47 -11.41
N ASP A 129 -13.72 9.97 -10.19
CA ASP A 129 -14.54 11.07 -9.65
C ASP A 129 -13.86 12.44 -9.92
N PRO A 130 -14.29 13.21 -10.93
CA PRO A 130 -13.75 14.55 -11.23
C PRO A 130 -14.15 15.61 -10.20
N THR A 131 -14.90 15.25 -9.15
CA THR A 131 -15.42 16.17 -8.13
C THR A 131 -14.47 16.40 -6.96
N HIS A 132 -13.35 15.67 -6.87
CA HIS A 132 -12.32 15.89 -5.84
C HIS A 132 -11.56 17.22 -6.00
N PHE A 133 -11.59 17.85 -7.18
CA PHE A 133 -10.92 19.12 -7.47
C PHE A 133 -11.54 20.36 -6.78
N LEU A 134 -12.67 20.23 -6.07
CA LEU A 134 -13.41 21.37 -5.48
C LEU A 134 -13.33 21.48 -3.95
N ARG A 135 -12.60 20.60 -3.26
CA ARG A 135 -12.34 20.73 -1.82
C ARG A 135 -10.85 21.00 -1.58
N GLY A 136 -10.46 22.26 -1.77
CA GLY A 136 -9.17 22.83 -1.34
C GLY A 136 -8.04 21.81 -1.24
N GLU A 137 -7.54 21.34 -2.39
CA GLU A 137 -6.47 20.35 -2.46
C GLU A 137 -5.28 20.82 -1.63
N SER A 138 -4.96 20.07 -0.58
CA SER A 138 -3.71 20.29 0.14
C SER A 138 -2.56 19.96 -0.81
N SER A 139 -1.52 20.81 -0.86
CA SER A 139 -0.36 20.61 -1.75
C SER A 139 0.34 19.25 -1.57
N ILE A 140 0.08 18.57 -0.45
CA ILE A 140 0.60 17.25 -0.11
C ILE A 140 -0.06 16.15 -0.97
N GLU A 141 -1.35 16.29 -1.33
CA GLU A 141 -2.08 15.29 -2.10
C GLU A 141 -1.59 15.22 -3.55
N THR A 142 -1.08 16.32 -4.10
CA THR A 142 -0.50 16.39 -5.45
C THR A 142 1.02 16.23 -5.45
N THR A 143 1.65 16.07 -4.28
CA THR A 143 3.11 15.91 -4.20
C THR A 143 3.51 14.52 -4.73
N PRO A 144 4.43 14.45 -5.71
CA PRO A 144 4.91 13.18 -6.23
C PRO A 144 5.66 12.39 -5.16
N VAL A 145 5.39 11.09 -5.10
CA VAL A 145 5.98 10.17 -4.12
C VAL A 145 6.83 9.12 -4.83
N PHE A 146 8.01 8.87 -4.26
CA PHE A 146 8.87 7.77 -4.65
C PHE A 146 9.27 6.94 -3.43
N ILE A 147 8.93 5.66 -3.46
CA ILE A 147 9.35 4.68 -2.44
C ILE A 147 10.36 3.74 -3.08
N LYS A 148 11.62 3.77 -2.64
CA LYS A 148 12.67 2.91 -3.18
C LYS A 148 12.44 1.44 -2.85
N ARG A 149 12.05 1.15 -1.60
CA ARG A 149 11.86 -0.21 -1.12
C ARG A 149 10.78 -0.29 -0.05
N CYS A 150 9.95 -1.33 -0.11
CA CYS A 150 9.02 -1.72 0.94
C CYS A 150 9.28 -3.19 1.32
N ILE A 151 9.35 -3.47 2.61
CA ILE A 151 9.59 -4.80 3.16
C ILE A 151 8.49 -5.13 4.15
N CYS A 152 7.88 -6.31 4.01
CA CYS A 152 6.93 -6.86 4.97
C CYS A 152 7.52 -8.09 5.64
N THR A 153 7.52 -8.12 6.98
CA THR A 153 8.08 -9.21 7.79
C THR A 153 7.08 -9.67 8.84
N ASN A 154 7.12 -10.95 9.19
CA ASN A 154 6.16 -11.58 10.11
C ASN A 154 4.71 -11.30 9.70
N THR A 155 4.44 -11.39 8.39
CA THR A 155 3.10 -11.23 7.85
C THR A 155 2.32 -12.53 8.03
N ARG A 156 1.03 -12.42 8.33
CA ARG A 156 0.11 -13.54 8.48
C ARG A 156 -1.21 -13.25 7.81
N VAL A 157 -1.88 -14.30 7.35
CA VAL A 157 -3.22 -14.24 6.78
C VAL A 157 -4.14 -15.13 7.62
N CYS A 158 -5.30 -14.60 8.00
CA CYS A 158 -6.32 -15.34 8.74
C CYS A 158 -7.73 -14.95 8.26
N GLY A 159 -8.75 -15.56 8.84
CA GLY A 159 -10.13 -15.15 8.61
C GLY A 159 -11.04 -16.30 8.17
N ILE A 160 -12.00 -16.01 7.29
CA ILE A 160 -13.01 -16.96 6.83
C ILE A 160 -13.13 -16.84 5.30
N LYS A 161 -13.14 -17.98 4.60
CA LYS A 161 -13.41 -18.05 3.16
C LYS A 161 -14.92 -17.93 2.88
N ASN A 162 -15.29 -17.66 1.64
CA ASN A 162 -16.71 -17.56 1.21
C ASN A 162 -17.55 -18.83 1.45
N ASN A 163 -16.92 -19.99 1.64
CA ASN A 163 -17.59 -21.24 2.02
C ASN A 163 -17.64 -21.45 3.54
N TYR A 164 -17.46 -20.40 4.34
CA TYR A 164 -17.41 -20.40 5.80
C TYR A 164 -16.30 -21.27 6.41
N LYS A 165 -15.33 -21.71 5.61
CA LYS A 165 -14.14 -22.40 6.13
C LYS A 165 -13.17 -21.38 6.72
N GLU A 166 -12.72 -21.64 7.93
CA GLU A 166 -11.72 -20.84 8.60
C GLU A 166 -10.37 -20.92 7.86
N ILE A 167 -9.72 -19.78 7.75
CA ILE A 167 -8.33 -19.66 7.34
C ILE A 167 -7.53 -19.58 8.64
N PRO A 168 -6.76 -20.64 8.98
CA PRO A 168 -5.92 -20.59 10.17
C PRO A 168 -4.90 -19.47 10.01
N ASN A 169 -4.32 -19.03 11.13
CA ASN A 169 -3.30 -17.97 11.13
C ASN A 169 -2.05 -18.44 10.37
N THR A 170 -2.02 -18.15 9.06
CA THR A 170 -1.09 -18.71 8.10
C THR A 170 0.07 -17.75 7.89
N PRO A 171 1.31 -18.15 8.19
CA PRO A 171 2.46 -17.28 8.00
C PRO A 171 2.75 -17.07 6.51
N VAL A 172 3.14 -15.85 6.16
CA VAL A 172 3.58 -15.44 4.82
C VAL A 172 5.09 -15.20 4.87
N PRO A 173 5.85 -15.62 3.84
CA PRO A 173 7.27 -15.30 3.74
C PRO A 173 7.50 -13.79 3.72
N SER A 174 8.73 -13.36 4.01
CA SER A 174 9.04 -11.93 3.93
C SER A 174 8.90 -11.44 2.50
N LEU A 175 8.16 -10.36 2.29
CA LEU A 175 7.90 -9.78 0.98
C LEU A 175 8.74 -8.52 0.80
N GLU A 176 9.37 -8.35 -0.36
CA GLU A 176 10.10 -7.13 -0.73
C GLU A 176 9.63 -6.60 -2.09
N PHE A 177 9.22 -5.33 -2.08
CA PHE A 177 8.79 -4.55 -3.24
C PHE A 177 9.78 -3.42 -3.49
N ARG A 178 10.19 -3.22 -4.74
CA ARG A 178 11.11 -2.16 -5.15
C ARG A 178 10.40 -1.17 -6.07
N GLY A 179 10.51 0.12 -5.77
CA GLY A 179 9.95 1.16 -6.63
C GLY A 179 10.70 1.23 -7.96
N SER A 180 9.93 1.38 -9.04
CA SER A 180 10.45 1.64 -10.37
C SER A 180 10.34 3.13 -10.70
N LEU A 181 11.42 3.71 -11.22
CA LEU A 181 11.44 5.08 -11.75
C LEU A 181 10.89 5.16 -13.18
N SER A 182 10.41 4.05 -13.75
CA SER A 182 9.93 3.99 -15.14
C SER A 182 8.61 4.73 -15.37
N LEU A 183 7.88 5.10 -14.31
CA LEU A 183 6.66 5.89 -14.41
C LEU A 183 6.93 7.39 -14.29
N SER A 184 6.54 8.14 -15.33
CA SER A 184 6.43 9.59 -15.32
C SER A 184 5.04 9.99 -15.87
N PRO A 185 4.26 10.81 -15.15
CA PRO A 185 4.55 11.40 -13.84
C PRO A 185 4.56 10.33 -12.72
N LEU A 186 5.29 10.63 -11.63
CA LEU A 186 5.26 9.81 -10.42
C LEU A 186 3.87 9.88 -9.77
N PRO A 187 3.39 8.77 -9.17
CA PRO A 187 2.10 8.77 -8.48
C PRO A 187 2.11 9.67 -7.25
N THR A 188 0.90 10.11 -6.89
CA THR A 188 0.60 10.82 -5.65
C THR A 188 0.75 9.90 -4.43
N LEU A 189 0.70 10.47 -3.23
CA LEU A 189 0.76 9.71 -1.97
C LEU A 189 -0.40 8.71 -1.86
N GLY A 190 -1.61 9.12 -2.22
CA GLY A 190 -2.80 8.28 -2.17
C GLY A 190 -2.75 7.11 -3.17
N GLU A 191 -2.30 7.34 -4.40
CA GLU A 191 -2.08 6.28 -5.40
C GLU A 191 -1.01 5.29 -4.95
N THR A 192 0.12 5.82 -4.47
CA THR A 192 1.26 5.02 -3.99
C THR A 192 0.85 4.10 -2.84
N ALA A 193 0.11 4.63 -1.85
CA ALA A 193 -0.38 3.85 -0.72
C ALA A 193 -1.35 2.74 -1.16
N ARG A 194 -2.26 3.05 -2.10
CA ARG A 194 -3.21 2.07 -2.66
C ARG A 194 -2.50 0.95 -3.43
N TYR A 195 -1.56 1.29 -4.31
CA TYR A 195 -0.78 0.31 -5.08
C TYR A 195 0.01 -0.61 -4.16
N LEU A 196 0.64 -0.05 -3.14
CA LEU A 196 1.45 -0.84 -2.21
C LEU A 196 0.57 -1.76 -1.35
N LEU A 197 -0.54 -1.26 -0.81
CA LEU A 197 -1.50 -2.08 -0.06
C LEU A 197 -2.04 -3.23 -0.91
N TYR A 198 -2.39 -2.96 -2.17
CA TYR A 198 -2.86 -3.98 -3.10
C TYR A 198 -1.84 -5.10 -3.30
N LEU A 199 -0.59 -4.76 -3.60
CA LEU A 199 0.46 -5.77 -3.80
C LEU A 199 0.77 -6.57 -2.54
N ILE A 200 0.81 -5.92 -1.37
CA ILE A 200 1.01 -6.60 -0.10
C ILE A 200 -0.07 -7.67 0.11
N VAL A 201 -1.33 -7.34 -0.17
CA VAL A 201 -2.46 -8.25 0.00
C VAL A 201 -2.47 -9.36 -1.05
N GLU A 202 -2.29 -9.01 -2.32
CA GLU A 202 -2.27 -9.96 -3.43
C GLU A 202 -1.18 -11.03 -3.24
N GLU A 203 0.05 -10.63 -2.95
CA GLU A 203 1.19 -11.53 -2.73
C GLU A 203 1.01 -12.35 -1.43
N SER A 204 0.51 -11.73 -0.36
CA SER A 204 0.26 -12.44 0.90
C SER A 204 -0.80 -13.54 0.73
N PHE A 205 -1.87 -13.27 0.01
CA PHE A 205 -2.94 -14.24 -0.24
C PHE A 205 -2.48 -15.38 -1.14
N TYR A 206 -1.67 -15.06 -2.16
CA TYR A 206 -1.04 -16.07 -3.00
C TYR A 206 -0.20 -17.05 -2.15
N HIS A 207 0.68 -16.53 -1.29
CA HIS A 207 1.51 -17.37 -0.42
C HIS A 207 0.74 -18.11 0.67
N ALA A 208 -0.39 -17.56 1.14
CA ALA A 208 -1.27 -18.23 2.08
C ALA A 208 -2.24 -19.24 1.42
N ASN A 209 -2.15 -19.46 0.10
CA ASN A 209 -3.07 -20.30 -0.67
C ASN A 209 -4.55 -19.92 -0.45
N VAL A 210 -4.79 -18.61 -0.42
CA VAL A 210 -6.11 -18.00 -0.34
C VAL A 210 -6.42 -17.38 -1.71
N SER A 211 -7.63 -17.61 -2.21
CA SER A 211 -8.08 -16.95 -3.43
C SER A 211 -8.16 -15.44 -3.18
N GLY A 212 -7.30 -14.67 -3.83
CA GLY A 212 -7.32 -13.22 -3.74
C GLY A 212 -8.30 -12.56 -4.70
N ASP A 213 -8.83 -11.41 -4.29
CA ASP A 213 -9.68 -10.57 -5.12
C ASP A 213 -8.79 -9.72 -6.04
N ILE A 214 -8.73 -10.07 -7.33
CA ILE A 214 -7.81 -9.43 -8.28
C ILE A 214 -8.52 -8.35 -9.10
N ALA A 215 -8.12 -7.10 -8.88
CA ALA A 215 -8.54 -5.95 -9.66
C ALA A 215 -7.55 -5.70 -10.81
N ARG A 216 -7.84 -6.18 -12.03
CA ARG A 216 -6.90 -6.14 -13.17
C ARG A 216 -6.29 -4.74 -13.46
N PRO A 217 -7.05 -3.63 -13.46
CA PRO A 217 -6.48 -2.31 -13.70
C PRO A 217 -5.49 -1.90 -12.60
N LEU A 218 -5.88 -2.05 -11.33
CA LEU A 218 -5.07 -1.73 -10.16
C LEU A 218 -3.81 -2.61 -10.11
N ALA A 219 -3.95 -3.89 -10.45
CA ALA A 219 -2.86 -4.84 -10.55
C ALA A 219 -1.80 -4.43 -11.58
N LYS A 220 -2.24 -3.96 -12.75
CA LYS A 220 -1.33 -3.47 -13.80
C LYS A 220 -0.62 -2.19 -13.37
N GLN A 221 -1.34 -1.25 -12.76
CA GLN A 221 -0.76 0.01 -12.26
C GLN A 221 0.24 -0.23 -11.14
N ALA A 222 -0.13 -1.06 -10.16
CA ALA A 222 0.72 -1.35 -9.02
C ALA A 222 2.01 -2.06 -9.44
N ARG A 223 1.92 -3.06 -10.34
CA ARG A 223 3.11 -3.77 -10.86
C ARG A 223 3.97 -2.91 -11.78
N ALA A 224 3.40 -1.92 -12.45
CA ALA A 224 4.19 -0.98 -13.25
C ALA A 224 5.03 -0.05 -12.36
N TYR A 225 4.54 0.27 -11.16
CA TYR A 225 5.22 1.15 -10.22
C TYR A 225 6.12 0.43 -9.22
N PHE A 226 5.73 -0.78 -8.78
CA PHE A 226 6.51 -1.61 -7.87
C PHE A 226 6.81 -2.97 -8.49
N ASN A 227 8.10 -3.31 -8.51
CA ASN A 227 8.57 -4.64 -8.87
C ASN A 227 8.66 -5.47 -7.58
N SER A 228 7.89 -6.54 -7.46
CA SER A 228 8.10 -7.54 -6.41
C SER A 228 9.37 -8.32 -6.72
N SER A 229 10.22 -8.53 -5.72
CA SER A 229 11.49 -9.26 -5.88
C SER A 229 11.33 -10.79 -5.76
N LEU A 230 10.24 -11.31 -6.30
CA LEU A 230 10.03 -12.74 -6.52
C LEU A 230 10.20 -12.99 -8.02
N SER A 231 11.01 -13.98 -8.40
CA SER A 231 11.47 -14.19 -9.78
C SER A 231 10.33 -14.05 -10.81
N GLU A 232 10.64 -13.38 -11.93
CA GLU A 232 9.73 -13.09 -13.05
C GLU A 232 8.98 -14.34 -13.58
N ASP A 233 9.41 -15.55 -13.19
CA ASP A 233 8.86 -16.82 -13.65
C ASP A 233 7.60 -17.34 -12.92
N SER A 234 7.21 -16.76 -11.78
CA SER A 234 6.17 -17.38 -10.94
C SER A 234 4.73 -16.92 -11.22
N TYR A 235 4.52 -15.69 -11.71
CA TYR A 235 3.17 -15.13 -11.88
C TYR A 235 2.56 -15.28 -13.28
N VAL A 236 3.37 -15.49 -14.32
CA VAL A 236 2.85 -15.61 -15.71
C VAL A 236 2.26 -17.00 -16.00
N ARG A 237 2.60 -18.03 -15.19
CA ARG A 237 2.27 -19.42 -15.54
C ARG A 237 0.89 -19.94 -15.12
N LYS A 238 0.04 -19.13 -14.46
CA LYS A 238 -1.31 -19.57 -14.05
C LYS A 238 -2.40 -18.52 -14.29
N ARG A 239 -2.64 -18.19 -15.57
CA ARG A 239 -3.98 -17.84 -16.07
C ARG A 239 -4.03 -18.07 -17.57
N GLY A 240 -4.61 -19.20 -17.97
CA GLY A 240 -5.29 -19.39 -19.26
C GLY A 240 -4.44 -19.30 -20.53
N THR A 241 -4.41 -20.41 -21.26
CA THR A 241 -4.00 -20.56 -22.67
C THR A 241 -2.54 -20.24 -23.00
N PHE A 242 -1.71 -21.29 -23.02
CA PHE A 242 -0.49 -21.29 -23.81
C PHE A 242 -0.87 -21.33 -25.30
N SER A 243 -0.34 -20.36 -26.05
CA SER A 243 -0.20 -20.48 -27.51
C SER A 243 0.92 -21.50 -27.80
N PRO A 244 0.76 -22.44 -28.75
CA PRO A 244 1.70 -23.52 -29.00
C PRO A 244 3.03 -23.08 -29.68
N ASN A 245 3.27 -21.78 -29.83
CA ASN A 245 4.35 -21.26 -30.68
C ASN A 245 5.66 -20.86 -29.97
N GLN A 246 5.75 -20.93 -28.63
CA GLN A 246 6.97 -20.52 -27.92
C GLN A 246 8.16 -21.49 -28.09
N THR A 247 7.90 -22.75 -28.47
CA THR A 247 8.96 -23.72 -28.78
C THR A 247 9.71 -23.35 -30.07
N ASN A 248 9.02 -22.75 -31.05
CA ASN A 248 9.62 -22.40 -32.35
C ASN A 248 10.53 -21.16 -32.27
N GLU A 249 10.24 -20.22 -31.37
CA GLU A 249 11.08 -19.02 -31.18
C GLU A 249 12.40 -19.34 -30.48
N LEU A 250 12.37 -20.23 -29.48
CA LEU A 250 13.59 -20.70 -28.79
C LEU A 250 14.45 -21.58 -29.70
N GLU A 251 13.82 -22.44 -30.51
CA GLU A 251 14.53 -23.29 -31.47
C GLU A 251 15.20 -22.47 -32.58
N ASN A 252 14.53 -21.42 -33.08
CA ASN A 252 15.12 -20.51 -34.07
C ASN A 252 16.25 -19.67 -33.49
N PHE A 253 16.12 -19.19 -32.26
CA PHE A 253 17.21 -18.47 -31.57
C PHE A 253 18.44 -19.37 -31.36
N MET A 254 18.24 -20.63 -30.95
CA MET A 254 19.33 -21.60 -30.79
C MET A 254 19.98 -21.97 -32.13
N LYS A 255 19.19 -22.07 -33.21
CA LYS A 255 19.73 -22.31 -34.56
C LYS A 255 20.56 -21.14 -35.08
N GLU A 256 20.14 -19.89 -34.86
CA GLU A 256 20.93 -18.71 -35.24
C GLU A 256 22.22 -18.57 -34.43
N LEU A 257 22.23 -19.01 -33.17
CA LEU A 257 23.40 -18.92 -32.30
C LEU A 257 24.45 -20.01 -32.60
N LEU A 258 24.03 -21.19 -33.05
CA LEU A 258 24.92 -22.35 -33.23
C LEU A 258 25.45 -22.52 -34.66
N PHE A 259 24.80 -21.91 -35.65
CA PHE A 259 25.17 -22.07 -37.07
C PHE A 259 25.55 -20.75 -37.75
N ARG A 260 26.06 -19.78 -36.98
CA ARG A 260 26.78 -18.60 -37.49
C ARG A 260 28.26 -18.68 -37.15
#